data_AF-A0A316W6P7-F1
#
_entry.id   AF-A0A316W6P7-F1
#
_cell.length_a   1.000
_cell.length_b   1.000
_cell.length_c   1.000
_cell.angle_alpha   90.00
_cell.angle_beta   90.00
_cell.angle_gamma   90.00
#
_symmetry.space_group_name_H-M   'P 1'
#
loop_
_entity.id
_entity.type
_entity.pdbx_description
1 polymer ?
#
loop_
_entity_poly.entity_id
_entity_poly.type
_entity_poly.pdbx_seq_one_letter_code
_entity_poly.pdbx_strand_id
1 'polypeptide(L)'
;MKRQRREEDFNPSSSAISPAGKSKHMGGKASSAFWEDDGDEDAHSQEYNDDAHWEGRGGEFGHQALPVGDLSADFDGVPTDGEQYLAMVRREAEQHGRAGGKRQNEFSKQVAGPASPEELLSSPQDLDVRVRTCEITSIPAIPSTRWRATYVNRFKALREAVSTTPTRPITNPNFGKLPQKGRVDQWYEFVHRRAIPNGVRIEVDGDDWEASNYATHESQRQREQAQARLDPTRRYSNGTDAAGGHVLPREPSASLMKRLQSYHILQLLTIFPYWFNLPLPAHASNEDVYNVNAPQALHQLYANWLFSLLAFLDHRLTSDEISILRTLARACIAAVALHRAKRAAKAKRHKSASLAGTWEEEQQRMEGEEGAWCVVAAVVGVWGQQDLWDDALAILKDASAGDGGGDDVDMEQDHDNEVDLLSR
;
A
#
# COMPACT_ATOMS: atom_id res chain seq x y z
N MET A 1 -1.34 52.84 -15.96
CA MET A 1 -2.54 51.99 -16.13
C MET A 1 -3.22 51.82 -14.78
N LYS A 2 -4.36 52.49 -14.59
CA LYS A 2 -5.19 52.42 -13.37
C LYS A 2 -6.06 51.17 -13.43
N ARG A 3 -5.98 50.27 -12.44
CA ARG A 3 -6.94 49.16 -12.27
C ARG A 3 -7.82 49.46 -11.05
N GLN A 4 -9.08 49.76 -11.33
CA GLN A 4 -10.16 49.90 -10.35
C GLN A 4 -10.45 48.54 -9.70
N ARG A 5 -10.47 48.52 -8.36
CA ARG A 5 -11.11 47.48 -7.55
C ARG A 5 -12.62 47.71 -7.60
N ARG A 6 -13.38 46.66 -7.92
CA ARG A 6 -14.83 46.61 -7.78
C ARG A 6 -15.13 45.75 -6.56
N GLU A 7 -15.60 46.39 -5.51
CA GLU A 7 -16.24 45.75 -4.37
C GLU A 7 -17.68 45.43 -4.79
N GLU A 8 -18.09 44.17 -4.65
CA GLU A 8 -19.50 43.77 -4.74
C GLU A 8 -19.90 43.18 -3.39
N ASP A 9 -20.76 43.92 -2.71
CA ASP A 9 -21.46 43.57 -1.49
C ASP A 9 -22.40 42.38 -1.73
N PHE A 10 -22.22 41.28 -1.00
CA PHE A 10 -23.19 40.18 -0.98
C PHE A 10 -23.92 40.14 0.37
N ASN A 11 -25.21 40.40 0.29
CA ASN A 11 -26.17 40.57 1.37
C ASN A 11 -26.66 39.21 1.92
N PRO A 12 -26.69 38.97 3.25
CA PRO A 12 -27.21 37.74 3.82
C PRO A 12 -28.66 37.92 4.30
N SER A 13 -29.63 37.29 3.64
CA SER A 13 -31.00 37.16 4.17
C SER A 13 -31.75 36.03 3.48
N SER A 14 -32.02 34.94 4.19
CA SER A 14 -33.37 34.40 4.34
C SER A 14 -33.35 33.19 5.28
N SER A 15 -33.82 33.43 6.49
CA SER A 15 -34.48 32.47 7.36
C SER A 15 -35.77 31.96 6.69
N ALA A 16 -36.15 30.70 6.92
CA ALA A 16 -37.55 30.27 7.11
C ALA A 16 -37.75 28.73 7.15
N ILE A 17 -38.27 28.28 8.30
CA ILE A 17 -39.44 27.38 8.45
C ILE A 17 -39.20 25.86 8.33
N SER A 18 -39.15 25.22 9.50
CA SER A 18 -39.56 23.82 9.74
C SER A 18 -41.07 23.64 9.59
N PRO A 19 -41.53 22.39 9.37
CA PRO A 19 -42.67 21.93 10.15
C PRO A 19 -42.44 20.56 10.80
N ALA A 20 -42.89 20.50 12.04
CA ALA A 20 -43.00 19.30 12.87
C ALA A 20 -44.13 18.39 12.37
N GLY A 21 -43.81 17.13 12.11
CA GLY A 21 -44.78 16.06 11.89
C GLY A 21 -44.79 15.09 13.06
N LYS A 22 -45.80 15.20 13.92
CA LYS A 22 -46.16 14.19 14.94
C LYS A 22 -46.92 13.06 14.27
N SER A 23 -46.47 11.81 14.38
CA SER A 23 -47.30 10.63 14.18
C SER A 23 -47.33 9.76 15.44
N LYS A 24 -48.48 9.81 16.12
CA LYS A 24 -48.99 8.77 17.00
C LYS A 24 -49.51 7.63 16.12
N HIS A 25 -49.15 6.37 16.37
CA HIS A 25 -50.15 5.30 16.49
C HIS A 25 -49.59 3.95 16.97
N MET A 26 -50.31 3.37 17.94
CA MET A 26 -50.72 1.96 18.12
C MET A 26 -49.61 0.90 17.93
N GLY A 27 -49.24 0.12 18.95
CA GLY A 27 -50.16 -0.68 19.75
C GLY A 27 -50.40 -2.03 19.05
N GLY A 28 -49.50 -2.99 19.27
CA GLY A 28 -49.58 -4.34 18.72
C GLY A 28 -48.91 -5.33 19.66
N LYS A 29 -49.72 -5.91 20.56
CA LYS A 29 -49.40 -7.13 21.32
C LYS A 29 -49.57 -8.32 20.39
N ALA A 30 -48.62 -9.24 20.34
CA ALA A 30 -48.88 -10.64 20.03
C ALA A 30 -47.69 -11.52 20.46
N SER A 31 -48.02 -12.53 21.28
CA SER A 31 -47.49 -13.91 21.28
C SER A 31 -45.98 -14.10 21.51
N SER A 32 -45.49 -14.54 22.67
CA SER A 32 -45.79 -15.80 23.39
C SER A 32 -45.75 -17.04 22.50
N ALA A 33 -44.54 -17.59 22.36
CA ALA A 33 -44.21 -18.99 22.10
C ALA A 33 -42.84 -19.17 22.78
N PHE A 34 -42.75 -19.74 23.98
CA PHE A 34 -42.98 -21.15 24.32
C PHE A 34 -42.15 -22.06 23.40
N TRP A 35 -40.88 -22.22 23.78
CA TRP A 35 -40.09 -23.40 23.48
C TRP A 35 -39.50 -23.86 24.82
N GLU A 36 -40.08 -24.95 25.30
CA GLU A 36 -39.50 -25.96 26.18
C GLU A 36 -38.08 -26.29 25.69
N ASP A 37 -37.07 -26.22 26.56
CA ASP A 37 -36.67 -27.31 27.46
C ASP A 37 -36.11 -28.49 26.65
N ASP A 38 -34.79 -28.67 26.72
CA ASP A 38 -34.09 -29.95 26.78
C ASP A 38 -32.61 -29.78 26.45
N GLY A 39 -31.75 -30.23 27.37
CA GLY A 39 -30.41 -30.71 27.02
C GLY A 39 -29.24 -30.07 27.74
N ASP A 40 -29.20 -30.18 29.06
CA ASP A 40 -27.97 -30.10 29.84
C ASP A 40 -27.01 -31.24 29.43
N GLU A 41 -25.95 -30.92 28.70
CA GLU A 41 -24.76 -31.76 28.59
C GLU A 41 -23.56 -31.00 29.17
N ASP A 42 -23.41 -31.15 30.48
CA ASP A 42 -22.24 -30.76 31.28
C ASP A 42 -21.00 -31.57 30.84
N ALA A 43 -20.35 -31.13 29.77
CA ALA A 43 -19.00 -31.56 29.43
C ALA A 43 -17.99 -30.68 30.20
N HIS A 44 -17.56 -31.19 31.34
CA HIS A 44 -16.42 -30.70 32.12
C HIS A 44 -15.15 -30.62 31.27
N SER A 45 -14.97 -29.52 30.53
CA SER A 45 -13.68 -29.09 30.01
C SER A 45 -12.90 -28.46 31.16
N GLN A 46 -12.20 -29.31 31.88
CA GLN A 46 -11.22 -28.93 32.89
C GLN A 46 -10.06 -28.24 32.18
N GLU A 47 -10.22 -26.93 31.95
CA GLU A 47 -9.17 -26.02 31.48
C GLU A 47 -8.01 -26.09 32.47
N TYR A 48 -6.91 -26.68 32.01
CA TYR A 48 -5.59 -26.48 32.57
C TYR A 48 -5.20 -25.00 32.40
N ASN A 49 -5.54 -24.19 33.40
CA ASN A 49 -4.94 -22.87 33.60
C ASN A 49 -3.51 -23.04 34.11
N ASP A 50 -2.58 -23.38 33.20
CA ASP A 50 -1.14 -23.22 33.40
C ASP A 50 -0.68 -21.86 32.83
N ASP A 51 -1.41 -20.79 33.18
CA ASP A 51 -0.95 -19.42 32.99
C ASP A 51 0.06 -19.10 34.11
N ALA A 52 1.28 -19.59 33.92
CA ALA A 52 2.45 -19.20 34.68
C ALA A 52 2.60 -17.67 34.60
N HIS A 53 2.15 -17.03 35.67
CA HIS A 53 2.19 -15.62 35.96
C HIS A 53 3.65 -15.13 36.01
N TRP A 54 4.24 -14.84 34.86
CA TRP A 54 5.53 -14.13 34.75
C TRP A 54 5.33 -12.63 35.02
N GLU A 55 4.85 -12.28 36.22
CA GLU A 55 4.96 -10.92 36.77
C GLU A 55 6.42 -10.64 37.16
N GLY A 56 7.29 -10.64 36.16
CA GLY A 56 8.67 -10.21 36.24
C GLY A 56 8.75 -8.70 36.17
N ARG A 57 8.97 -8.11 37.36
CA ARG A 57 9.42 -6.73 37.60
C ARG A 57 10.21 -6.14 36.44
N GLY A 58 9.86 -4.90 36.10
CA GLY A 58 10.54 -4.14 35.07
C GLY A 58 12.06 -4.03 35.27
N GLY A 59 12.78 -4.18 34.17
CA GLY A 59 13.88 -3.28 33.84
C GLY A 59 15.27 -3.55 34.40
N GLU A 60 15.54 -4.71 35.01
CA GLU A 60 16.92 -5.12 35.31
C GLU A 60 17.54 -5.82 34.08
N PHE A 61 17.94 -5.03 33.08
CA PHE A 61 18.82 -5.50 32.02
C PHE A 61 20.15 -5.92 32.66
N GLY A 62 20.38 -7.22 32.78
CA GLY A 62 21.63 -7.78 33.32
C GLY A 62 21.48 -8.90 34.34
N HIS A 63 20.28 -9.48 34.54
CA HIS A 63 20.17 -10.68 35.36
C HIS A 63 21.09 -11.78 34.81
N GLN A 64 21.98 -12.23 35.69
CA GLN A 64 22.98 -13.24 35.41
C GLN A 64 22.29 -14.58 35.09
N ALA A 65 22.23 -14.94 33.81
CA ALA A 65 21.58 -16.16 33.33
C ALA A 65 22.39 -17.43 33.64
N LEU A 66 23.68 -17.31 33.95
CA LEU A 66 24.58 -18.42 34.23
C LEU A 66 25.22 -18.24 35.62
N PRO A 67 25.31 -19.30 36.45
CA PRO A 67 26.07 -19.24 37.69
C PRO A 67 27.52 -18.87 37.38
N VAL A 68 28.07 -17.98 38.19
CA VAL A 68 29.47 -17.56 38.10
C VAL A 68 30.08 -17.86 39.44
N GLY A 69 31.11 -18.70 39.44
CA GLY A 69 31.82 -19.11 40.64
C GLY A 69 32.82 -18.05 41.09
N ASP A 70 33.32 -18.19 42.31
CA ASP A 70 34.41 -17.35 42.83
C ASP A 70 35.76 -17.95 42.44
N LEU A 71 36.67 -17.10 41.94
CA LEU A 71 38.04 -17.52 41.64
C LEU A 71 38.90 -17.49 42.91
N SER A 72 39.59 -18.59 43.19
CA SER A 72 40.58 -18.66 44.26
C SER A 72 41.70 -17.64 44.06
N ALA A 73 42.30 -17.17 45.16
CA ALA A 73 43.45 -16.27 45.13
C ALA A 73 44.67 -16.90 44.43
N ASP A 74 44.78 -18.23 44.48
CA ASP A 74 45.88 -19.01 43.89
C ASP A 74 45.55 -19.54 42.48
N PHE A 75 44.59 -18.93 41.77
CA PHE A 75 44.17 -19.37 40.44
C PHE A 75 45.33 -19.35 39.43
N ASP A 76 45.63 -20.50 38.82
CA ASP A 76 46.76 -20.72 37.92
C ASP A 76 46.57 -20.17 36.50
N GLY A 77 45.38 -19.62 36.20
CA GLY A 77 45.04 -19.07 34.90
C GLY A 77 44.30 -20.04 33.97
N VAL A 78 44.12 -21.31 34.34
CA VAL A 78 43.44 -22.31 33.51
C VAL A 78 42.10 -22.69 34.15
N PRO A 79 40.95 -22.26 33.60
CA PRO A 79 39.65 -22.62 34.16
C PRO A 79 39.40 -24.11 34.00
N THR A 80 39.01 -24.76 35.10
CA THR A 80 38.68 -26.20 35.14
C THR A 80 37.21 -26.48 34.86
N ASP A 81 36.35 -25.48 35.02
CA ASP A 81 34.91 -25.56 34.76
C ASP A 81 34.37 -24.28 34.09
N GLY A 82 33.09 -24.32 33.71
CA GLY A 82 32.41 -23.18 33.08
C GLY A 82 32.19 -21.99 34.02
N GLU A 83 32.08 -22.24 35.33
CA GLU A 83 31.86 -21.19 36.33
C GLU A 83 33.12 -20.33 36.53
N GLN A 84 34.29 -20.97 36.64
CA GLN A 84 35.62 -20.34 36.70
C GLN A 84 35.95 -19.61 35.41
N TYR A 85 35.57 -20.17 34.25
CA TYR A 85 35.74 -19.48 32.97
C TYR A 85 34.96 -18.16 32.94
N LEU A 86 33.69 -18.17 33.33
CA LEU A 86 32.88 -16.95 33.36
C LEU A 86 33.38 -15.95 34.40
N ALA A 87 33.87 -16.42 35.54
CA ALA A 87 34.47 -15.57 36.56
C ALA A 87 35.75 -14.89 36.05
N MET A 88 36.55 -15.62 35.26
CA MET A 88 37.76 -15.11 34.62
C MET A 88 37.41 -14.03 33.58
N VAL A 89 36.41 -14.28 32.72
CA VAL A 89 35.91 -13.32 31.72
C VAL A 89 35.36 -12.05 32.39
N ARG A 90 34.67 -12.17 33.54
CA ARG A 90 34.21 -10.99 34.30
C ARG A 90 35.36 -10.14 34.82
N ARG A 91 36.36 -10.78 35.43
CA ARG A 91 37.56 -10.10 35.93
C ARG A 91 38.32 -9.41 34.79
N GLU A 92 38.40 -10.03 33.62
CA GLU A 92 38.98 -9.42 32.40
C GLU A 92 38.13 -8.24 31.90
N ALA A 93 36.80 -8.39 31.84
CA ALA A 93 35.89 -7.31 31.45
C ALA A 93 35.90 -6.12 32.43
N GLU A 94 36.17 -6.35 33.71
CA GLU A 94 36.37 -5.29 34.71
C GLU A 94 37.71 -4.55 34.53
N GLN A 95 38.76 -5.27 34.14
CA GLN A 95 40.05 -4.67 33.78
C GLN A 95 39.95 -3.83 32.50
N HIS A 96 39.13 -4.26 31.54
CA HIS A 96 38.78 -3.46 30.37
C HIS A 96 37.69 -2.44 30.71
N GLY A 97 38.08 -1.39 31.43
CA GLY A 97 37.18 -0.36 31.97
C GLY A 97 36.01 -0.01 31.04
N ARG A 98 34.78 -0.07 31.59
CA ARG A 98 33.49 0.20 30.91
C ARG A 98 33.42 1.53 30.14
N ALA A 99 34.38 2.43 30.33
CA ALA A 99 34.46 3.76 29.73
C ALA A 99 35.39 3.81 28.51
N GLY A 100 35.37 2.79 27.66
CA GLY A 100 35.85 2.90 26.27
C GLY A 100 34.93 3.79 25.45
N GLY A 101 34.79 5.06 25.85
CA GLY A 101 34.23 6.10 24.98
C GLY A 101 35.06 6.06 23.70
N LYS A 102 34.43 5.59 22.61
CA LYS A 102 35.06 5.53 21.28
C LYS A 102 35.74 6.88 21.06
N ARG A 103 37.08 6.91 21.10
CA ARG A 103 37.84 8.07 20.65
C ARG A 103 37.35 8.32 19.23
N GLN A 104 36.64 9.42 19.08
CA GLN A 104 36.06 9.85 17.82
C GLN A 104 37.22 9.89 16.81
N ASN A 105 37.17 9.07 15.76
CA ASN A 105 38.18 9.09 14.71
C ASN A 105 38.32 10.54 14.22
N GLU A 106 39.47 11.17 14.39
CA GLU A 106 39.71 12.56 13.98
C GLU A 106 39.58 12.73 12.46
N PHE A 107 39.68 11.64 11.69
CA PHE A 107 39.40 11.62 10.25
C PHE A 107 37.91 11.81 9.89
N SER A 108 37.00 11.73 10.86
CA SER A 108 35.56 11.95 10.62
C SER A 108 35.22 13.44 10.47
N LYS A 109 36.16 14.37 10.75
CA LYS A 109 35.95 15.82 10.65
C LYS A 109 36.21 16.41 9.25
N GLN A 110 36.64 15.63 8.26
CA GLN A 110 36.94 16.17 6.92
C GLN A 110 35.81 16.07 5.88
N VAL A 111 34.64 15.51 6.23
CA VAL A 111 33.46 15.66 5.37
C VAL A 111 32.68 16.89 5.82
N ALA A 112 33.19 18.05 5.41
CA ALA A 112 32.47 19.30 5.42
C ALA A 112 31.14 19.10 4.67
N GLY A 113 30.04 19.22 5.39
CA GLY A 113 28.71 19.32 4.78
C GLY A 113 28.66 20.56 3.88
N PRO A 114 27.97 20.50 2.72
CA PRO A 114 27.84 21.65 1.85
C PRO A 114 27.07 22.77 2.57
N ALA A 115 27.69 23.94 2.58
CA ALA A 115 27.09 25.18 3.04
C ALA A 115 25.82 25.52 2.23
N SER A 116 24.89 26.16 2.94
CA SER A 116 23.69 26.81 2.39
C SER A 116 24.02 27.71 1.20
N PRO A 117 23.29 27.63 0.07
CA PRO A 117 23.53 28.46 -1.10
C PRO A 117 22.74 29.77 -1.01
N GLU A 118 23.23 30.72 -0.22
CA GLU A 118 22.96 32.15 -0.44
C GLU A 118 24.30 32.87 -0.29
N GLU A 119 24.56 33.81 -1.19
CA GLU A 119 25.80 34.60 -1.32
C GLU A 119 26.98 33.84 -1.97
N LEU A 120 27.09 33.97 -3.30
CA LEU A 120 28.21 34.66 -3.96
C LEU A 120 27.99 34.62 -5.47
N LEU A 121 27.21 35.60 -5.95
CA LEU A 121 27.37 36.11 -7.31
C LEU A 121 28.76 36.75 -7.39
N SER A 122 29.67 36.17 -8.18
CA SER A 122 30.67 36.88 -9.03
C SER A 122 31.82 35.95 -9.41
N SER A 123 31.76 35.33 -10.59
CA SER A 123 32.88 35.23 -11.54
C SER A 123 32.45 34.46 -12.79
N PRO A 124 32.36 35.09 -13.97
CA PRO A 124 32.04 34.42 -15.22
C PRO A 124 33.25 34.43 -16.16
N GLN A 125 34.20 33.50 -16.05
CA GLN A 125 35.17 33.24 -17.12
C GLN A 125 35.62 31.77 -17.17
N ASP A 126 35.38 31.16 -18.33
CA ASP A 126 36.18 30.13 -18.99
C ASP A 126 36.69 28.96 -18.16
N LEU A 127 35.79 28.01 -17.90
CA LEU A 127 36.17 26.61 -18.00
C LEU A 127 35.13 25.89 -18.85
N ASP A 128 35.52 25.67 -20.10
CA ASP A 128 34.95 24.75 -21.08
C ASP A 128 35.13 23.31 -20.57
N VAL A 129 34.54 23.02 -19.41
CA VAL A 129 34.33 21.68 -18.90
C VAL A 129 33.31 21.10 -19.85
N ARG A 130 33.85 20.52 -20.91
CA ARG A 130 33.25 19.46 -21.71
C ARG A 130 32.74 18.44 -20.70
N VAL A 131 31.51 18.66 -20.24
CA VAL A 131 30.69 17.71 -19.52
C VAL A 131 30.75 16.52 -20.44
N ARG A 132 31.60 15.55 -20.07
CA ARG A 132 31.58 14.24 -20.67
C ARG A 132 30.14 13.83 -20.47
N THR A 133 29.39 13.88 -21.56
CA THR A 133 28.16 13.14 -21.77
C THR A 133 28.57 11.72 -21.43
N CYS A 134 28.47 11.40 -20.14
CA CYS A 134 28.63 10.07 -19.60
C CYS A 134 27.73 9.27 -20.52
N GLU A 135 28.32 8.28 -21.19
CA GLU A 135 27.57 7.32 -21.97
C GLU A 135 26.31 7.02 -21.19
N ILE A 136 25.19 7.54 -21.70
CA ILE A 136 23.86 7.41 -21.13
C ILE A 136 23.52 5.95 -21.43
N THR A 137 24.25 5.06 -20.74
CA THR A 137 23.84 3.71 -20.49
C THR A 137 22.43 3.88 -19.96
N SER A 138 21.51 3.26 -20.66
CA SER A 138 20.06 3.36 -20.51
C SER A 138 19.63 2.83 -19.15
N ILE A 139 20.04 3.51 -18.08
CA ILE A 139 19.70 3.14 -16.72
C ILE A 139 18.18 3.24 -16.66
N PRO A 140 17.48 2.17 -16.27
CA PRO A 140 16.03 2.19 -16.19
C PRO A 140 15.62 3.37 -15.31
N ALA A 141 14.80 4.26 -15.87
CA ALA A 141 14.46 5.53 -15.24
C ALA A 141 13.75 5.28 -13.90
N ILE A 142 14.47 5.36 -12.79
CA ILE A 142 13.92 5.37 -11.43
C ILE A 142 13.91 6.84 -10.97
N PRO A 143 12.95 7.27 -10.12
CA PRO A 143 12.94 8.63 -9.62
C PRO A 143 14.27 9.06 -8.98
N SER A 144 14.70 10.28 -9.29
CA SER A 144 15.96 10.84 -8.78
C SER A 144 16.02 10.83 -7.24
N THR A 145 17.22 10.68 -6.68
CA THR A 145 17.43 10.69 -5.22
C THR A 145 16.90 11.96 -4.56
N ARG A 146 17.03 13.12 -5.22
CA ARG A 146 16.48 14.39 -4.74
C ARG A 146 14.95 14.37 -4.65
N TRP A 147 14.28 13.84 -5.68
CA TRP A 147 12.84 13.67 -5.67
C TRP A 147 12.41 12.73 -4.54
N ARG A 148 13.07 11.57 -4.41
CA ARG A 148 12.78 10.57 -3.37
C ARG A 148 12.87 11.18 -1.97
N ALA A 149 13.97 11.88 -1.67
CA ALA A 149 14.16 12.55 -0.37
C ALA A 149 13.10 13.63 -0.12
N THR A 150 12.81 14.47 -1.11
CA THR A 150 11.82 15.55 -0.99
C THR A 150 10.42 14.99 -0.76
N TYR A 151 10.03 13.95 -1.50
CA TYR A 151 8.76 13.28 -1.36
C TYR A 151 8.61 12.65 0.03
N VAL A 152 9.61 11.88 0.48
CA VAL A 152 9.58 11.23 1.79
C VAL A 152 9.45 12.25 2.92
N ASN A 153 10.16 13.37 2.86
CA ASN A 153 10.05 14.44 3.85
C ASN A 153 8.63 15.03 3.88
N ARG A 154 8.05 15.33 2.72
CA ARG A 154 6.67 15.84 2.62
C ARG A 154 5.65 14.82 3.12
N PHE A 155 5.85 13.54 2.81
CA PHE A 155 4.97 12.46 3.23
C PHE A 155 5.03 12.23 4.74
N LYS A 156 6.21 12.32 5.36
CA LYS A 156 6.35 12.30 6.83
C LYS A 156 5.63 13.46 7.49
N ALA A 157 5.77 14.68 6.95
CA ALA A 157 5.05 15.86 7.44
C ALA A 157 3.53 15.70 7.30
N LEU A 158 3.05 15.09 6.20
CA LEU A 158 1.63 14.75 6.04
C LEU A 158 1.16 13.75 7.10
N ARG A 159 1.92 12.68 7.35
CA ARG A 159 1.60 11.67 8.38
C ARG A 159 1.52 12.31 9.77
N GLU A 160 2.45 13.19 10.10
CA GLU A 160 2.43 13.96 11.34
C GLU A 160 1.16 14.82 11.42
N ALA A 161 0.84 15.58 10.37
CA ALA A 161 -0.38 16.40 10.32
C ALA A 161 -1.66 15.57 10.45
N VAL A 162 -1.72 14.39 9.81
CA VAL A 162 -2.87 13.48 9.89
C VAL A 162 -3.02 12.86 11.28
N SER A 163 -1.90 12.57 11.96
CA SER A 163 -1.89 12.04 13.32
C SER A 163 -2.38 13.05 14.37
N THR A 164 -2.23 14.35 14.10
CA THR A 164 -2.81 15.38 14.96
C THR A 164 -4.33 15.36 14.85
N THR A 165 -4.99 14.96 15.94
CA THR A 165 -6.45 14.86 15.96
C THR A 165 -7.05 16.26 15.84
N PRO A 166 -7.91 16.54 14.85
CA PRO A 166 -8.53 17.85 14.74
C PRO A 166 -9.41 18.09 15.96
N THR A 167 -9.32 19.29 16.52
CA THR A 167 -10.09 19.71 17.70
C THR A 167 -11.60 19.80 17.44
N ARG A 168 -12.01 19.79 16.16
CA ARG A 168 -13.42 19.87 15.79
C ARG A 168 -14.04 18.47 15.71
N PRO A 169 -15.23 18.27 16.30
CA PRO A 169 -15.97 17.02 16.16
C PRO A 169 -16.27 16.79 14.68
N ILE A 170 -15.81 15.66 14.16
CA ILE A 170 -16.02 15.28 12.77
C ILE A 170 -17.49 14.85 12.64
N THR A 171 -18.26 15.56 11.83
CA THR A 171 -19.60 15.11 11.44
C THR A 171 -19.46 13.74 10.80
N ASN A 172 -19.96 12.70 11.47
CA ASN A 172 -19.86 11.32 10.99
C ASN A 172 -20.67 11.17 9.71
N PRO A 173 -20.04 11.09 8.52
CA PRO A 173 -20.77 10.88 7.30
C PRO A 173 -21.35 9.46 7.36
N ASN A 174 -22.59 9.28 6.90
CA ASN A 174 -23.23 7.97 6.85
C ASN A 174 -22.58 7.12 5.75
N PHE A 175 -21.43 6.54 6.07
CA PHE A 175 -20.63 5.72 5.16
C PHE A 175 -21.10 4.26 5.07
N GLY A 176 -22.18 3.90 5.78
CA GLY A 176 -22.61 2.53 5.98
C GLY A 176 -21.72 1.75 6.97
N LYS A 177 -22.00 0.44 7.03
CA LYS A 177 -21.15 -0.54 7.71
C LYS A 177 -19.88 -0.77 6.89
N LEU A 178 -18.74 -0.89 7.54
CA LEU A 178 -17.50 -1.26 6.87
C LEU A 178 -17.58 -2.75 6.45
N PRO A 179 -16.98 -3.13 5.31
CA PRO A 179 -16.88 -4.53 4.90
C PRO A 179 -16.17 -5.37 5.96
N GLN A 180 -16.56 -6.64 6.07
CA GLN A 180 -15.95 -7.55 7.05
C GLN A 180 -14.54 -7.99 6.63
N LYS A 181 -13.72 -8.36 7.62
CA LYS A 181 -12.48 -9.12 7.36
C LYS A 181 -12.85 -10.42 6.62
N GLY A 182 -12.10 -10.79 5.60
CA GLY A 182 -12.40 -11.95 4.75
C GLY A 182 -13.00 -11.59 3.39
N ARG A 183 -13.76 -10.50 3.30
CA ARG A 183 -14.68 -10.25 2.18
C ARG A 183 -14.06 -9.34 1.12
N VAL A 184 -13.21 -9.91 0.26
CA VAL A 184 -12.56 -9.19 -0.85
C VAL A 184 -13.58 -8.55 -1.80
N ASP A 185 -14.68 -9.25 -2.06
CA ASP A 185 -15.78 -8.77 -2.91
C ASP A 185 -16.48 -7.54 -2.32
N GLN A 186 -16.77 -7.55 -1.02
CA GLN A 186 -17.37 -6.40 -0.32
C GLN A 186 -16.41 -5.22 -0.26
N TRP A 187 -15.10 -5.45 -0.11
CA TRP A 187 -14.12 -4.38 -0.18
C TRP A 187 -14.01 -3.77 -1.57
N TYR A 188 -14.04 -4.61 -2.61
CA TYR A 188 -14.06 -4.13 -3.99
C TYR A 188 -15.30 -3.29 -4.26
N GLU A 189 -16.49 -3.77 -3.85
CA GLU A 189 -17.75 -3.04 -3.96
C GLU A 189 -17.72 -1.75 -3.16
N PHE A 190 -17.11 -1.75 -1.99
CA PHE A 190 -16.98 -0.55 -1.17
C PHE A 190 -16.12 0.54 -1.82
N VAL A 191 -15.00 0.17 -2.44
CA VAL A 191 -14.07 1.09 -3.11
C VAL A 191 -14.60 1.54 -4.47
N HIS A 192 -15.09 0.61 -5.29
CA HIS A 192 -15.50 0.89 -6.66
C HIS A 192 -16.99 1.22 -6.81
N ARG A 193 -17.78 1.02 -5.74
CA ARG A 193 -19.24 1.13 -5.76
C ARG A 193 -19.92 0.22 -6.79
N ARG A 194 -19.30 -0.92 -7.11
CA ARG A 194 -19.79 -1.92 -8.07
C ARG A 194 -19.27 -3.31 -7.74
N ALA A 195 -19.98 -4.34 -8.18
CA ALA A 195 -19.53 -5.72 -8.05
C ALA A 195 -18.25 -5.98 -8.88
N ILE A 196 -17.44 -6.93 -8.42
CA ILE A 196 -16.32 -7.48 -9.19
C ILE A 196 -16.89 -8.03 -10.52
N PRO A 197 -16.25 -7.77 -11.68
CA PRO A 197 -16.67 -8.37 -12.95
C PRO A 197 -16.83 -9.89 -12.83
N ASN A 198 -17.98 -10.41 -13.29
CA ASN A 198 -18.31 -11.82 -13.18
C ASN A 198 -17.20 -12.69 -13.80
N GLY A 199 -16.78 -13.73 -13.08
CA GLY A 199 -15.80 -14.71 -13.55
C GLY A 199 -14.36 -14.47 -13.10
N VAL A 200 -14.04 -13.33 -12.50
CA VAL A 200 -12.70 -13.14 -11.91
C VAL A 200 -12.71 -13.55 -10.45
N ARG A 201 -12.17 -14.73 -10.15
CA ARG A 201 -11.87 -15.15 -8.78
C ARG A 201 -10.54 -14.52 -8.37
N ILE A 202 -10.56 -13.75 -7.28
CA ILE A 202 -9.35 -13.19 -6.69
C ILE A 202 -8.95 -14.14 -5.57
N GLU A 203 -8.03 -15.05 -5.89
CA GLU A 203 -7.37 -15.89 -4.90
C GLU A 203 -6.25 -15.04 -4.29
N VAL A 204 -6.35 -14.80 -2.98
CA VAL A 204 -5.32 -14.09 -2.23
C VAL A 204 -4.44 -15.17 -1.62
N ASP A 205 -3.24 -15.34 -2.16
CA ASP A 205 -2.29 -16.37 -1.70
C ASP A 205 -1.98 -16.15 -0.21
N GLY A 206 -2.33 -17.14 0.60
CA GLY A 206 -2.25 -17.10 2.06
C GLY A 206 -3.27 -18.08 2.66
N ASP A 207 -2.80 -19.28 2.97
CA ASP A 207 -3.58 -20.48 3.35
C ASP A 207 -4.60 -20.26 4.50
N ASP A 208 -4.47 -19.20 5.28
CA ASP A 208 -5.37 -18.90 6.41
C ASP A 208 -6.57 -17.99 6.05
N TRP A 209 -6.63 -17.43 4.83
CA TRP A 209 -7.74 -16.54 4.47
C TRP A 209 -9.01 -17.30 4.07
N GLU A 210 -8.88 -18.45 3.42
CA GLU A 210 -10.00 -19.14 2.77
C GLU A 210 -10.62 -20.26 3.62
N ALA A 211 -9.83 -20.93 4.48
CA ALA A 211 -10.22 -22.21 5.08
C ALA A 211 -11.37 -22.12 6.11
N SER A 212 -11.46 -21.06 6.91
CA SER A 212 -12.47 -20.98 7.98
C SER A 212 -13.86 -20.52 7.47
N ASN A 213 -13.93 -20.01 6.24
CA ASN A 213 -15.04 -19.14 5.86
C ASN A 213 -15.77 -19.53 4.56
N TYR A 214 -15.17 -20.31 3.66
CA TYR A 214 -15.81 -20.61 2.37
C TYR A 214 -17.10 -21.44 2.47
N ALA A 215 -17.13 -22.51 3.27
CA ALA A 215 -18.31 -23.38 3.38
C ALA A 215 -19.54 -22.66 3.95
N THR A 216 -19.31 -21.77 4.92
CA THR A 216 -20.34 -20.91 5.51
C THR A 216 -20.76 -19.81 4.53
N HIS A 217 -19.81 -19.24 3.78
CA HIS A 217 -20.08 -18.12 2.88
C HIS A 217 -20.79 -18.51 1.62
N GLU A 218 -20.50 -19.67 1.02
CA GLU A 218 -21.23 -20.12 -0.16
C GLU A 218 -22.70 -20.41 0.20
N SER A 219 -22.93 -21.04 1.35
CA SER A 219 -24.27 -21.26 1.91
C SER A 219 -24.98 -19.93 2.21
N GLN A 220 -24.28 -18.95 2.78
CA GLN A 220 -24.85 -17.63 3.06
C GLN A 220 -25.10 -16.84 1.78
N ARG A 221 -24.23 -16.91 0.77
CA ARG A 221 -24.37 -16.25 -0.52
C ARG A 221 -25.54 -16.84 -1.30
N GLN A 222 -25.73 -18.15 -1.24
CA GLN A 222 -26.92 -18.82 -1.80
C GLN A 222 -28.20 -18.38 -1.06
N ARG A 223 -28.18 -18.28 0.28
CA ARG A 223 -29.32 -17.74 1.06
C ARG A 223 -29.60 -16.27 0.75
N GLU A 224 -28.58 -15.43 0.64
CA GLU A 224 -28.71 -14.01 0.29
C GLU A 224 -29.14 -13.81 -1.16
N GLN A 225 -28.72 -14.68 -2.09
CA GLN A 225 -29.25 -14.69 -3.46
C GLN A 225 -30.70 -15.14 -3.50
N ALA A 226 -31.08 -16.16 -2.72
CA ALA A 226 -32.47 -16.60 -2.59
C ALA A 226 -33.34 -15.51 -1.93
N GLN A 227 -32.86 -14.83 -0.90
CA GLN A 227 -33.55 -13.70 -0.26
C GLN A 227 -33.62 -12.47 -1.16
N ALA A 228 -32.58 -12.15 -1.92
CA ALA A 228 -32.61 -11.03 -2.85
C ALA A 228 -33.55 -11.27 -4.05
N ARG A 229 -33.80 -12.54 -4.42
CA ARG A 229 -34.87 -12.88 -5.36
C ARG A 229 -36.26 -12.59 -4.81
N LEU A 230 -36.43 -12.61 -3.48
CA LEU A 230 -37.70 -12.34 -2.81
C LEU A 230 -37.91 -10.86 -2.49
N ASP A 231 -36.84 -10.07 -2.35
CA ASP A 231 -36.91 -8.65 -2.03
C ASP A 231 -35.81 -7.84 -2.75
N PRO A 232 -36.00 -7.51 -4.05
CA PRO A 232 -35.01 -6.78 -4.85
C PRO A 232 -34.77 -5.34 -4.35
N THR A 233 -35.66 -4.80 -3.51
CA THR A 233 -35.57 -3.45 -2.95
C THR A 233 -34.59 -3.31 -1.78
N ARG A 234 -34.07 -4.41 -1.24
CA ARG A 234 -33.30 -4.40 0.03
C ARG A 234 -31.78 -4.44 -0.12
N ARG A 235 -31.24 -4.64 -1.33
CA ARG A 235 -29.78 -4.62 -1.56
C ARG A 235 -29.27 -3.17 -1.52
N TYR A 236 -28.90 -2.75 -0.31
CA TYR A 236 -28.14 -1.53 0.00
C TYR A 236 -28.80 -0.22 -0.45
N SER A 237 -29.82 0.22 0.29
CA SER A 237 -30.39 1.57 0.24
C SER A 237 -29.44 2.67 0.79
N ASN A 238 -28.14 2.57 0.50
CA ASN A 238 -27.20 3.66 0.74
C ASN A 238 -27.26 4.61 -0.47
N GLY A 239 -28.29 5.46 -0.49
CA GLY A 239 -28.30 6.68 -1.29
C GLY A 239 -28.29 6.48 -2.81
N THR A 240 -29.08 5.55 -3.34
CA THR A 240 -29.46 5.62 -4.75
C THR A 240 -30.42 6.80 -4.90
N ASP A 241 -29.85 7.96 -5.23
CA ASP A 241 -30.62 9.03 -5.87
C ASP A 241 -31.30 8.39 -7.09
N ALA A 242 -32.62 8.33 -7.07
CA ALA A 242 -33.46 7.48 -7.93
C ALA A 242 -33.47 7.87 -9.43
N ALA A 243 -32.45 8.56 -9.91
CA ALA A 243 -32.36 9.11 -11.25
C ALA A 243 -31.07 8.66 -11.95
N GLY A 244 -30.89 7.35 -12.17
CA GLY A 244 -29.94 6.80 -13.15
C GLY A 244 -28.49 7.30 -13.08
N GLY A 245 -28.06 7.84 -11.92
CA GLY A 245 -26.76 8.48 -11.78
C GLY A 245 -25.65 7.44 -11.85
N HIS A 246 -24.66 7.68 -12.71
CA HIS A 246 -23.43 6.90 -12.72
C HIS A 246 -22.84 6.88 -11.32
N VAL A 247 -22.73 5.69 -10.72
CA VAL A 247 -22.17 5.55 -9.38
C VAL A 247 -20.67 5.77 -9.49
N LEU A 248 -20.21 6.94 -9.03
CA LEU A 248 -18.80 7.27 -9.02
C LEU A 248 -18.05 6.38 -8.02
N PRO A 249 -16.80 5.98 -8.33
CA PRO A 249 -15.97 5.28 -7.37
C PRO A 249 -15.81 6.09 -6.08
N ARG A 250 -15.64 5.39 -4.98
CA ARG A 250 -15.51 6.03 -3.69
C ARG A 250 -14.11 6.62 -3.53
N GLU A 251 -14.02 7.88 -3.11
CA GLU A 251 -12.74 8.51 -2.78
C GLU A 251 -12.34 8.29 -1.31
N PRO A 252 -11.04 8.17 -1.01
CA PRO A 252 -10.53 8.01 0.35
C PRO A 252 -10.59 9.35 1.12
N SER A 253 -11.77 9.68 1.65
CA SER A 253 -11.93 10.89 2.47
C SER A 253 -11.29 10.74 3.86
N ALA A 254 -10.75 11.83 4.42
CA ALA A 254 -10.12 11.80 5.76
C ALA A 254 -11.06 11.29 6.87
N SER A 255 -12.35 11.62 6.81
CA SER A 255 -13.37 11.11 7.75
C SER A 255 -13.57 9.61 7.63
N LEU A 256 -13.41 9.06 6.42
CA LEU A 256 -13.47 7.61 6.18
C LEU A 256 -12.22 6.93 6.72
N MET A 257 -11.05 7.47 6.41
CA MET A 257 -9.76 6.92 6.84
C MET A 257 -9.66 6.83 8.36
N LYS A 258 -10.18 7.82 9.09
CA LYS A 258 -10.22 7.81 10.57
C LYS A 258 -11.10 6.71 11.17
N ARG A 259 -12.05 6.17 10.39
CA ARG A 259 -12.87 5.03 10.81
C ARG A 259 -12.20 3.68 10.51
N LEU A 260 -11.21 3.66 9.64
CA LEU A 260 -10.47 2.45 9.31
C LEU A 260 -9.43 2.20 10.41
N GLN A 261 -9.62 1.12 11.16
CA GLN A 261 -8.60 0.59 12.07
C GLN A 261 -7.41 0.01 11.29
N SER A 262 -6.24 -0.10 11.92
CA SER A 262 -5.00 -0.58 11.29
C SER A 262 -5.17 -1.90 10.55
N TYR A 263 -5.91 -2.86 11.10
CA TYR A 263 -6.15 -4.14 10.42
C TYR A 263 -6.96 -4.01 9.13
N HIS A 264 -7.91 -3.07 9.04
CA HIS A 264 -8.66 -2.83 7.80
C HIS A 264 -7.75 -2.22 6.74
N ILE A 265 -6.85 -1.31 7.15
CA ILE A 265 -5.85 -0.70 6.27
C ILE A 265 -4.95 -1.79 5.68
N LEU A 266 -4.39 -2.65 6.54
CA LEU A 266 -3.53 -3.76 6.13
C LEU A 266 -4.25 -4.77 5.24
N GLN A 267 -5.51 -5.09 5.56
CA GLN A 267 -6.34 -5.94 4.71
C GLN A 267 -6.49 -5.34 3.31
N LEU A 268 -6.83 -4.05 3.21
CA LEU A 268 -6.93 -3.37 1.92
C LEU A 268 -5.59 -3.40 1.17
N LEU A 269 -4.48 -3.06 1.84
CA LEU A 269 -3.14 -3.07 1.24
C LEU A 269 -2.72 -4.45 0.72
N THR A 270 -3.20 -5.53 1.35
CA THR A 270 -3.00 -6.91 0.89
C THR A 270 -3.78 -7.19 -0.40
N ILE A 271 -4.98 -6.62 -0.54
CA ILE A 271 -5.88 -6.89 -1.66
C ILE A 271 -5.52 -6.06 -2.92
N PHE A 272 -5.01 -4.85 -2.77
CA PHE A 272 -4.72 -3.95 -3.90
C PHE A 272 -3.84 -4.53 -5.02
N PRO A 273 -2.75 -5.27 -4.73
CA PRO A 273 -1.92 -5.91 -5.76
C PRO A 273 -2.73 -6.75 -6.76
N TYR A 274 -3.74 -7.47 -6.28
CA TYR A 274 -4.61 -8.30 -7.11
C TYR A 274 -5.54 -7.46 -8.01
N TRP A 275 -5.87 -6.24 -7.58
CA TRP A 275 -6.73 -5.33 -8.34
C TRP A 275 -6.01 -4.59 -9.46
N PHE A 276 -4.67 -4.54 -9.45
CA PHE A 276 -3.89 -3.85 -10.49
C PHE A 276 -4.10 -4.47 -11.89
N ASN A 277 -4.35 -5.78 -11.94
CA ASN A 277 -4.56 -6.50 -13.19
C ASN A 277 -6.04 -6.56 -13.62
N LEU A 278 -6.97 -6.08 -12.79
CA LEU A 278 -8.38 -6.11 -13.13
C LEU A 278 -8.70 -5.03 -14.17
N PRO A 279 -9.42 -5.38 -15.25
CA PRO A 279 -9.89 -4.38 -16.18
C PRO A 279 -10.88 -3.46 -15.45
N LEU A 280 -10.55 -2.17 -15.40
CA LEU A 280 -11.48 -1.15 -14.98
C LEU A 280 -12.33 -0.78 -16.21
N PRO A 281 -13.66 -0.99 -16.20
CA PRO A 281 -14.58 -0.41 -17.16
C PRO A 281 -14.25 1.07 -17.31
N ALA A 282 -13.96 1.49 -18.54
CA ALA A 282 -13.88 2.90 -18.86
C ALA A 282 -15.19 3.54 -18.42
N HIS A 283 -15.11 4.55 -17.55
CA HIS A 283 -16.29 5.30 -17.16
C HIS A 283 -16.89 5.91 -18.42
N ALA A 284 -18.08 5.43 -18.82
CA ALA A 284 -18.76 5.80 -20.06
C ALA A 284 -19.29 7.26 -20.05
N SER A 285 -18.75 8.14 -19.21
CA SER A 285 -19.03 9.57 -19.26
C SER A 285 -18.38 10.14 -20.51
N ASN A 286 -19.21 10.32 -21.54
CA ASN A 286 -18.89 10.57 -22.95
C ASN A 286 -18.04 11.81 -23.29
N GLU A 287 -17.60 12.65 -22.34
CA GLU A 287 -17.10 13.99 -22.71
C GLU A 287 -15.59 14.26 -22.51
N ASP A 288 -14.84 13.46 -21.75
CA ASP A 288 -13.37 13.65 -21.57
C ASP A 288 -12.51 12.52 -22.19
N VAL A 289 -13.05 11.90 -23.24
CA VAL A 289 -12.58 10.64 -23.86
C VAL A 289 -11.12 10.68 -24.37
N TYR A 290 -10.53 11.85 -24.57
CA TYR A 290 -9.24 12.00 -25.23
C TYR A 290 -8.01 12.08 -24.31
N ASN A 291 -8.17 12.27 -22.99
CA ASN A 291 -7.00 12.45 -22.09
C ASN A 291 -6.96 11.50 -20.88
N VAL A 292 -8.08 10.84 -20.54
CA VAL A 292 -8.15 9.94 -19.35
C VAL A 292 -7.66 8.51 -19.66
N ASN A 293 -7.46 8.17 -20.94
CA ASN A 293 -7.09 6.82 -21.37
C ASN A 293 -5.59 6.62 -21.58
N ALA A 294 -4.74 7.56 -21.15
CA ALA A 294 -3.31 7.27 -21.09
C ALA A 294 -3.14 6.01 -20.22
N PRO A 295 -2.54 4.92 -20.73
CA PRO A 295 -2.30 3.75 -19.90
C PRO A 295 -1.49 4.24 -18.70
N GLN A 296 -1.98 4.02 -17.49
CA GLN A 296 -1.24 4.28 -16.26
C GLN A 296 -0.70 2.95 -15.76
N ALA A 297 0.51 2.94 -15.19
CA ALA A 297 1.01 1.76 -14.51
C ALA A 297 0.11 1.38 -13.34
N LEU A 298 -0.44 2.39 -12.67
CA LEU A 298 -1.35 2.24 -11.55
C LEU A 298 -2.49 3.24 -11.70
N HIS A 299 -3.72 2.76 -11.73
CA HIS A 299 -4.89 3.63 -11.91
C HIS A 299 -4.99 4.69 -10.80
N GLN A 300 -5.28 5.95 -11.17
CA GLN A 300 -5.33 7.08 -10.24
C GLN A 300 -6.15 6.82 -8.96
N LEU A 301 -7.30 6.14 -9.08
CA LEU A 301 -8.10 5.74 -7.92
C LEU A 301 -7.29 4.93 -6.91
N TYR A 302 -6.55 3.92 -7.39
CA TYR A 302 -5.71 3.08 -6.54
C TYR A 302 -4.56 3.88 -5.95
N ALA A 303 -3.95 4.79 -6.71
CA ALA A 303 -2.87 5.65 -6.20
C ALA A 303 -3.38 6.49 -5.02
N ASN A 304 -4.56 7.10 -5.16
CA ASN A 304 -5.17 7.92 -4.12
C ASN A 304 -5.50 7.09 -2.87
N TRP A 305 -6.07 5.89 -3.05
CA TRP A 305 -6.39 4.98 -1.95
C TRP A 305 -5.15 4.50 -1.23
N LEU A 306 -4.15 3.99 -1.96
CA LEU A 306 -2.89 3.51 -1.40
C LEU A 306 -2.15 4.63 -0.67
N PHE A 307 -2.05 5.82 -1.27
CA PHE A 307 -1.46 6.99 -0.63
C PHE A 307 -2.14 7.33 0.69
N SER A 308 -3.49 7.34 0.70
CA SER A 308 -4.27 7.64 1.90
C SER A 308 -4.11 6.54 2.96
N LEU A 309 -4.19 5.27 2.58
CA LEU A 309 -4.00 4.12 3.47
C LEU A 309 -2.62 4.16 4.12
N LEU A 310 -1.57 4.39 3.34
CA LEU A 310 -0.21 4.54 3.84
C LEU A 310 -0.02 5.80 4.68
N ALA A 311 -0.81 6.86 4.51
CA ALA A 311 -0.73 8.03 5.38
C ALA A 311 -1.34 7.77 6.77
N PHE A 312 -2.35 6.90 6.86
CA PHE A 312 -3.03 6.55 8.11
C PHE A 312 -2.51 5.28 8.79
N LEU A 313 -1.66 4.49 8.12
CA LEU A 313 -1.04 3.29 8.69
C LEU A 313 -0.11 3.63 9.87
N ASP A 314 -0.05 2.81 10.91
CA ASP A 314 0.82 3.03 12.07
C ASP A 314 2.32 3.03 11.67
N HIS A 315 3.16 3.74 12.42
CA HIS A 315 4.61 3.68 12.31
C HIS A 315 5.17 2.36 12.90
N ARG A 316 4.50 1.78 13.89
CA ARG A 316 4.92 0.51 14.50
C ARG A 316 4.24 -0.64 13.78
N LEU A 317 4.98 -1.28 12.89
CA LEU A 317 4.54 -2.46 12.17
C LEU A 317 5.31 -3.69 12.63
N THR A 318 4.62 -4.82 12.69
CA THR A 318 5.19 -6.15 12.89
C THR A 318 5.92 -6.62 11.62
N SER A 319 6.72 -7.69 11.73
CA SER A 319 7.42 -8.28 10.59
C SER A 319 6.48 -8.66 9.44
N ASP A 320 5.31 -9.20 9.78
CA ASP A 320 4.34 -9.71 8.82
C ASP A 320 3.68 -8.55 8.07
N GLU A 321 3.37 -7.46 8.78
CA GLU A 321 2.84 -6.23 8.19
C GLU A 321 3.86 -5.54 7.27
N ILE A 322 5.15 -5.57 7.63
CA ILE A 322 6.23 -5.10 6.75
C ILE A 322 6.31 -5.98 5.49
N SER A 323 6.12 -7.29 5.61
CA SER A 323 6.06 -8.21 4.46
C SER A 323 4.92 -7.86 3.49
N ILE A 324 3.75 -7.48 4.02
CA ILE A 324 2.62 -6.96 3.21
C ILE A 324 3.03 -5.71 2.43
N LEU A 325 3.68 -4.74 3.09
CA LEU A 325 4.15 -3.51 2.43
C LEU A 325 5.19 -3.78 1.35
N ARG A 326 6.10 -4.72 1.58
CA ARG A 326 7.11 -5.14 0.59
C ARG A 326 6.46 -5.79 -0.62
N THR A 327 5.50 -6.67 -0.40
CA THR A 327 4.73 -7.34 -1.47
C THR A 327 3.97 -6.32 -2.31
N LEU A 328 3.31 -5.35 -1.65
CA LEU A 328 2.65 -4.23 -2.33
C LEU A 328 3.63 -3.39 -3.17
N ALA A 329 4.79 -3.03 -2.61
CA ALA A 329 5.79 -2.24 -3.33
C ALA A 329 6.33 -2.98 -4.56
N ARG A 330 6.60 -4.29 -4.44
CA ARG A 330 7.01 -5.14 -5.57
C ARG A 330 5.93 -5.24 -6.63
N ALA A 331 4.66 -5.35 -6.25
CA ALA A 331 3.55 -5.32 -7.18
C ALA A 331 3.47 -3.97 -7.94
N CYS A 332 3.69 -2.84 -7.26
CA CYS A 332 3.79 -1.53 -7.91
C CYS A 332 4.97 -1.45 -8.90
N ILE A 333 6.14 -1.98 -8.54
CA ILE A 333 7.32 -2.06 -9.43
C ILE A 333 7.02 -2.93 -10.65
N ALA A 334 6.42 -4.10 -10.46
CA ALA A 334 6.03 -5.00 -11.54
C ALA A 334 5.00 -4.36 -12.47
N ALA A 335 4.05 -3.58 -11.93
CA ALA A 335 3.07 -2.84 -12.70
C ALA A 335 3.74 -1.77 -13.59
N VAL A 336 4.76 -1.06 -13.07
CA VAL A 336 5.58 -0.13 -13.86
C VAL A 336 6.35 -0.87 -14.96
N ALA A 337 6.99 -2.00 -14.64
CA ALA A 337 7.72 -2.80 -15.61
C ALA A 337 6.80 -3.28 -16.75
N LEU A 338 5.62 -3.81 -16.41
CA LEU A 338 4.61 -4.23 -17.38
C LEU A 338 4.10 -3.07 -18.24
N HIS A 339 3.88 -1.91 -17.64
CA HIS A 339 3.45 -0.70 -18.34
C HIS A 339 4.50 -0.24 -19.37
N ARG A 340 5.78 -0.22 -18.98
CA ARG A 340 6.90 0.08 -19.89
C ARG A 340 7.02 -0.92 -21.02
N ALA A 341 6.90 -2.22 -20.73
CA ALA A 341 6.92 -3.27 -21.74
C ALA A 341 5.79 -3.10 -22.76
N LYS A 342 4.55 -2.82 -22.30
CA LYS A 342 3.41 -2.53 -23.17
C LYS A 342 3.64 -1.31 -24.06
N ARG A 343 4.24 -0.24 -23.51
CA ARG A 343 4.59 0.96 -24.28
C ARG A 343 5.67 0.69 -25.32
N ALA A 344 6.71 -0.06 -24.98
CA ALA A 344 7.76 -0.45 -25.91
C ALA A 344 7.19 -1.28 -27.08
N ALA A 345 6.33 -2.26 -26.78
CA ALA A 345 5.64 -3.06 -27.79
C ALA A 345 4.74 -2.20 -28.71
N LYS A 346 4.02 -1.20 -28.16
CA LYS A 346 3.23 -0.26 -28.95
C LYS A 346 4.12 0.64 -29.82
N ALA A 347 5.22 1.15 -29.27
CA ALA A 347 6.16 1.98 -30.01
C ALA A 347 6.77 1.22 -31.20
N LYS A 348 7.15 -0.06 -31.03
CA LYS A 348 7.64 -0.91 -32.13
C LYS A 348 6.65 -1.00 -33.30
N ARG A 349 5.33 -1.05 -33.02
CA ARG A 349 4.28 -1.05 -34.07
C ARG A 349 4.16 0.27 -34.82
N HIS A 350 4.46 1.40 -34.17
CA HIS A 350 4.36 2.73 -34.78
C HIS A 350 5.69 3.26 -35.35
N LYS A 351 6.83 2.68 -34.97
CA LYS A 351 8.18 3.15 -35.38
C LYS A 351 8.46 2.99 -36.88
N SER A 352 7.64 2.24 -37.61
CA SER A 352 7.66 2.26 -39.08
C SER A 352 7.27 3.62 -39.70
N ALA A 353 6.73 4.56 -38.91
CA ALA A 353 6.20 5.83 -39.42
C ALA A 353 6.93 7.11 -38.97
N SER A 354 7.86 7.08 -37.99
CA SER A 354 8.53 8.31 -37.51
C SER A 354 9.93 8.05 -36.96
N LEU A 355 10.91 8.81 -37.45
CA LEU A 355 12.36 8.61 -37.26
C LEU A 355 13.00 9.65 -36.32
N ALA A 356 12.22 10.49 -35.63
CA ALA A 356 12.73 11.55 -34.78
C ALA A 356 12.34 11.32 -33.31
N GLY A 357 13.24 10.69 -32.53
CA GLY A 357 13.12 10.59 -31.07
C GLY A 357 13.78 11.81 -30.41
N THR A 358 12.97 12.71 -29.88
CA THR A 358 13.41 13.87 -29.08
C THR A 358 13.31 13.57 -27.58
N TRP A 359 14.06 14.32 -26.76
CA TRP A 359 14.06 14.25 -25.29
C TRP A 359 12.66 14.37 -24.64
N GLU A 360 11.67 14.92 -25.36
CA GLU A 360 10.25 14.92 -24.95
C GLU A 360 9.69 13.52 -24.72
N GLU A 361 10.19 12.51 -25.45
CA GLU A 361 9.78 11.12 -25.27
C GLU A 361 10.18 10.58 -23.89
N GLU A 362 11.30 11.05 -23.32
CA GLU A 362 11.77 10.60 -22.02
C GLU A 362 10.98 11.23 -20.87
N GLN A 363 10.62 12.51 -20.97
CA GLN A 363 9.70 13.15 -20.02
C GLN A 363 8.34 12.44 -20.04
N GLN A 364 7.84 12.08 -21.24
CA GLN A 364 6.64 11.28 -21.42
C GLN A 364 6.79 9.84 -20.90
N ARG A 365 7.99 9.31 -20.62
CA ARG A 365 8.15 7.94 -20.09
C ARG A 365 7.61 7.81 -18.66
N MET A 366 7.71 8.85 -17.85
CA MET A 366 7.28 8.80 -16.45
C MET A 366 5.79 9.11 -16.26
N GLU A 367 5.16 9.74 -17.26
CA GLU A 367 3.73 10.02 -17.22
C GLU A 367 2.92 8.72 -17.06
N GLY A 368 2.15 8.65 -15.96
CA GLY A 368 1.34 7.49 -15.60
C GLY A 368 2.02 6.47 -14.69
N GLU A 369 3.30 6.65 -14.35
CA GLU A 369 4.02 5.82 -13.36
C GLU A 369 4.12 6.48 -11.98
N GLU A 370 3.82 7.78 -11.92
CA GLU A 370 3.95 8.66 -10.76
C GLU A 370 3.35 8.05 -9.47
N GLY A 371 2.14 7.52 -9.57
CA GLY A 371 1.40 6.95 -8.44
C GLY A 371 2.07 5.71 -7.85
N ALA A 372 2.58 4.82 -8.71
CA ALA A 372 3.30 3.63 -8.29
C ALA A 372 4.63 4.00 -7.60
N TRP A 373 5.37 4.95 -8.18
CA TRP A 373 6.63 5.44 -7.60
C TRP A 373 6.43 6.16 -6.27
N CYS A 374 5.34 6.91 -6.11
CA CYS A 374 4.96 7.52 -4.83
C CYS A 374 4.74 6.45 -3.74
N VAL A 375 4.02 5.38 -4.05
CA VAL A 375 3.78 4.27 -3.11
C VAL A 375 5.10 3.59 -2.71
N VAL A 376 5.95 3.26 -3.69
CA VAL A 376 7.27 2.66 -3.42
C VAL A 376 8.12 3.59 -2.55
N ALA A 377 8.22 4.88 -2.90
CA ALA A 377 8.99 5.85 -2.13
C ALA A 377 8.48 6.03 -0.70
N ALA A 378 7.16 6.00 -0.48
CA ALA A 378 6.56 6.02 0.85
C ALA A 378 6.98 4.79 1.67
N VAL A 379 6.84 3.58 1.10
CA VAL A 379 7.22 2.32 1.77
C VAL A 379 8.71 2.33 2.16
N VAL A 380 9.59 2.65 1.20
CA VAL A 380 11.03 2.65 1.42
C VAL A 380 11.46 3.73 2.42
N GLY A 381 10.95 4.96 2.28
CA GLY A 381 11.43 6.11 3.03
C GLY A 381 10.87 6.23 4.46
N VAL A 382 9.67 5.70 4.70
CA VAL A 382 9.05 5.72 6.05
C VAL A 382 9.43 4.49 6.85
N TRP A 383 9.41 3.29 6.24
CA TRP A 383 9.69 2.03 6.93
C TRP A 383 11.08 1.44 6.63
N GLY A 384 11.97 2.21 6.02
CA GLY A 384 13.40 1.90 5.90
C GLY A 384 13.76 0.76 4.94
N GLN A 385 12.87 0.39 4.01
CA GLN A 385 13.05 -0.75 3.10
C GLN A 385 13.91 -0.39 1.86
N GLN A 386 15.17 0.03 2.07
CA GLN A 386 16.02 0.58 1.00
C GLN A 386 16.36 -0.41 -0.13
N ASP A 387 16.37 -1.70 0.18
CA ASP A 387 16.64 -2.80 -0.75
C ASP A 387 15.60 -2.89 -1.89
N LEU A 388 14.39 -2.37 -1.69
CA LEU A 388 13.36 -2.34 -2.74
C LEU A 388 13.75 -1.48 -3.95
N TRP A 389 14.69 -0.53 -3.81
CA TRP A 389 15.22 0.19 -4.97
C TRP A 389 16.12 -0.69 -5.84
N ASP A 390 16.85 -1.62 -5.23
CA ASP A 390 17.68 -2.59 -5.95
C ASP A 390 16.79 -3.63 -6.64
N ASP A 391 15.74 -4.12 -5.95
CA ASP A 391 14.69 -4.96 -6.55
C ASP A 391 14.07 -4.26 -7.78
N ALA A 392 13.79 -2.96 -7.68
CA ALA A 392 13.25 -2.19 -8.81
C ALA A 392 14.21 -2.11 -10.00
N LEU A 393 15.50 -1.88 -9.75
CA LEU A 393 16.51 -1.88 -10.81
C LEU A 393 16.61 -3.25 -11.49
N ALA A 394 16.59 -4.34 -10.72
CA ALA A 394 16.64 -5.70 -11.23
C ALA A 394 15.44 -5.99 -12.13
N ILE A 395 14.21 -5.78 -11.64
CA ILE A 395 12.97 -6.07 -12.38
C ILE A 395 12.88 -5.23 -13.66
N LEU A 396 13.25 -3.94 -13.61
CA LEU A 396 13.20 -3.07 -14.80
C LEU A 396 14.29 -3.43 -15.83
N LYS A 397 15.43 -3.94 -15.38
CA LYS A 397 16.48 -4.44 -16.27
C LYS A 397 16.01 -5.70 -16.98
N ASP A 398 15.41 -6.65 -16.25
CA ASP A 398 14.91 -7.91 -16.81
C ASP A 398 13.77 -7.65 -17.81
N ALA A 399 12.85 -6.74 -17.48
CA ALA A 399 11.76 -6.35 -18.38
C ALA A 399 12.24 -5.68 -19.68
N SER A 400 13.41 -5.02 -19.67
CA SER A 400 14.00 -4.44 -20.89
C SER A 400 14.81 -5.44 -21.70
N ALA A 401 15.41 -6.44 -21.06
CA ALA A 401 16.15 -7.51 -21.74
C ALA A 401 15.23 -8.53 -22.45
N GLY A 402 14.07 -8.86 -21.87
CA GLY A 402 13.15 -9.86 -22.41
C GLY A 402 12.51 -9.52 -23.77
N ASP A 403 12.64 -8.29 -24.25
CA ASP A 403 12.02 -7.81 -25.50
C ASP A 403 12.92 -8.02 -26.75
N GLY A 404 14.11 -8.60 -26.58
CA GLY A 404 15.08 -8.86 -27.67
C GLY A 404 15.30 -10.33 -28.02
N GLY A 405 14.75 -11.27 -27.23
CA GLY A 405 14.94 -12.72 -27.40
C GLY A 405 13.70 -13.45 -27.90
N GLY A 406 12.78 -12.75 -28.57
CA GLY A 406 11.83 -13.42 -29.43
C GLY A 406 12.63 -14.01 -30.57
N ASP A 407 13.15 -15.21 -30.35
CA ASP A 407 13.66 -16.08 -31.39
C ASP A 407 12.66 -15.97 -32.55
N ASP A 408 13.17 -15.48 -33.68
CA ASP A 408 12.66 -15.83 -34.99
C ASP A 408 12.71 -17.36 -35.05
N VAL A 409 11.77 -18.02 -34.37
CA VAL A 409 11.28 -19.32 -34.75
C VAL A 409 10.67 -19.03 -36.10
N ASP A 410 11.52 -19.15 -37.13
CA ASP A 410 11.14 -19.23 -38.51
C ASP A 410 9.89 -20.11 -38.53
N MET A 411 8.72 -19.47 -38.63
CA MET A 411 7.55 -20.12 -39.15
C MET A 411 7.92 -20.38 -40.60
N GLU A 412 8.69 -21.45 -40.79
CA GLU A 412 8.81 -22.19 -42.02
C GLU A 412 7.36 -22.51 -42.38
N GLN A 413 6.81 -21.64 -43.23
CA GLN A 413 5.49 -21.82 -43.81
C GLN A 413 5.60 -23.07 -44.67
N ASP A 414 5.30 -24.22 -44.07
CA ASP A 414 4.88 -25.41 -44.79
C ASP A 414 3.56 -25.10 -45.49
N HIS A 415 3.67 -24.34 -46.58
CA HIS A 415 2.68 -24.21 -47.64
C HIS A 415 2.76 -25.45 -48.51
N ASP A 416 2.36 -26.61 -47.99
CA ASP A 416 2.07 -27.76 -48.83
C ASP A 416 0.96 -28.61 -48.20
N ASN A 417 -0.04 -28.91 -49.03
CA ASN A 417 -1.18 -29.81 -48.83
C ASN A 417 -2.37 -29.29 -48.01
N GLU A 418 -3.37 -28.70 -48.70
CA GLU A 418 -4.76 -29.20 -48.64
C GLU A 418 -5.67 -28.53 -49.69
N VAL A 419 -5.61 -28.92 -50.97
CA VAL A 419 -6.74 -28.66 -51.89
C VAL A 419 -6.84 -29.77 -52.93
N ASP A 420 -7.29 -30.96 -52.53
CA ASP A 420 -7.78 -31.94 -53.51
C ASP A 420 -8.77 -32.95 -52.91
N LEU A 421 -9.89 -32.47 -52.34
CA LEU A 421 -11.01 -33.35 -51.95
C LEU A 421 -12.37 -32.64 -52.05
N LEU A 422 -12.72 -32.19 -53.26
CA LEU A 422 -14.12 -31.96 -53.66
C LEU A 422 -14.38 -32.60 -55.03
N SER A 423 -14.59 -33.91 -55.01
CA SER A 423 -15.32 -34.65 -56.04
C SER A 423 -15.83 -35.96 -55.46
N ARG A 424 -17.06 -35.94 -54.94
CA ARG A 424 -18.05 -37.02 -55.09
C ARG A 424 -19.40 -36.63 -54.51
#